data_AF-A0A8H5HWG3-F1
#
_entry.id   AF-A0A8H5HWG3-F1
#
_cell.length_a   1.000
_cell.length_b   1.000
_cell.length_c   1.000
_cell.angle_alpha   90.00
_cell.angle_beta   90.00
_cell.angle_gamma   90.00
#
_symmetry.space_group_name_H-M   'P 1'
#
loop_
_entity.id
_entity.type
_entity.pdbx_description
1 polymer ?
#
loop_
_entity_poly.entity_id
_entity_poly.type
_entity_poly.pdbx_seq_one_letter_code
_entity_poly.pdbx_strand_id
1 'polypeptide(L)'
;MYLKANVAFPEFLRNLIRRSAKTHNSIIIVFDSDKVELSASEGALTGKVVLWGEIRTCSVFEDFRIKSKAGNRIALTISPAIFLTLLDGFCDSNFVIERCGMQLAKDEQKQNAVLAFDLTGTTESDRFVSVHHEIRISVVRPDQIPSIPKCEEPDIDVVLQSVGQLQNIASKIGSYSPFIRMNADFDGCLVLEAFSDEVRIKTEWKGLKVVFPDKLETAAKPISSILVLSKLLSQALSGVLLSDVVTIGIRDQHFLLITTISAQSEGRTFHLIPAIIE
;
A
#
# COMPACT_ATOMS: atom_id res chain seq x y z
N MET A 1 1.67 27.86 -0.81
CA MET A 1 1.74 26.52 -0.19
C MET A 1 3.21 26.17 -0.10
N TYR A 2 3.65 25.56 1.00
CA TYR A 2 5.05 25.23 1.22
C TYR A 2 5.15 23.84 1.83
N LEU A 3 6.00 23.00 1.25
CA LEU A 3 6.37 21.69 1.75
C LEU A 3 7.87 21.55 1.54
N LYS A 4 8.61 21.22 2.61
CA LYS A 4 10.02 20.88 2.55
C LYS A 4 10.34 19.81 3.56
N ALA A 5 11.13 18.83 3.18
CA ALA A 5 11.55 17.74 4.04
C ALA A 5 12.89 17.17 3.58
N ASN A 6 13.57 16.42 4.44
CA ASN A 6 14.64 15.50 4.06
C ASN A 6 14.07 14.08 4.14
N VAL A 7 14.25 13.25 3.11
CA VAL A 7 13.79 11.86 3.11
C VAL A 7 14.85 11.00 3.81
N ALA A 8 14.57 10.61 5.05
CA ALA A 8 15.51 9.83 5.86
C ALA A 8 15.54 8.34 5.45
N PHE A 9 14.37 7.81 5.04
CA PHE A 9 14.21 6.39 4.70
C PHE A 9 13.63 6.22 3.29
N PRO A 10 14.42 6.49 2.23
CA PRO A 10 13.95 6.41 0.85
C PRO A 10 13.47 5.00 0.46
N GLU A 11 14.09 3.96 1.03
CA GLU A 11 13.71 2.56 0.83
C GLU A 11 12.29 2.25 1.25
N PHE A 12 11.88 2.80 2.39
CA PHE A 12 10.54 2.60 2.90
C PHE A 12 9.51 3.27 1.99
N LEU A 13 9.79 4.53 1.60
CA LEU A 13 8.94 5.26 0.65
C LEU A 13 8.88 4.53 -0.69
N ARG A 14 10.00 4.04 -1.21
CA ARG A 14 10.08 3.22 -2.43
C ARG A 14 9.16 2.02 -2.35
N ASN A 15 9.24 1.26 -1.27
CA ASN A 15 8.44 0.07 -1.09
C ASN A 15 6.94 0.38 -1.00
N LEU A 16 6.57 1.47 -0.32
CA LEU A 16 5.18 1.94 -0.26
C LEU A 16 4.64 2.31 -1.66
N ILE A 17 5.39 3.11 -2.41
CA ILE A 17 5.00 3.53 -3.78
C ILE A 17 4.99 2.33 -4.73
N ARG A 18 5.90 1.37 -4.57
CA ARG A 18 5.93 0.14 -5.36
C ARG A 18 4.65 -0.69 -5.22
N ARG A 19 4.00 -0.69 -4.05
CA ARG A 19 2.72 -1.38 -3.83
C ARG A 19 1.62 -0.79 -4.70
N SER A 20 1.57 0.54 -4.74
CA SER A 20 0.54 1.25 -5.50
C SER A 20 0.81 1.23 -7.00
N ALA A 21 2.07 1.24 -7.44
CA ALA A 21 2.44 1.20 -8.85
C ALA A 21 1.94 -0.04 -9.61
N LYS A 22 1.75 -1.17 -8.92
CA LYS A 22 1.24 -2.41 -9.54
C LYS A 22 -0.28 -2.43 -9.72
N THR A 23 -0.99 -1.60 -8.96
CA THR A 23 -2.45 -1.62 -8.87
C THR A 23 -3.09 -0.38 -9.47
N HIS A 24 -2.39 0.75 -9.49
CA HIS A 24 -2.94 2.06 -9.82
C HIS A 24 -2.02 2.87 -10.73
N ASN A 25 -2.61 3.63 -11.65
CA ASN A 25 -1.88 4.56 -12.52
C ASN A 25 -1.63 5.93 -11.87
N SER A 26 -2.36 6.22 -10.78
CA SER A 26 -2.34 7.48 -10.07
C SER A 26 -2.64 7.24 -8.59
N ILE A 27 -1.94 7.95 -7.72
CA ILE A 27 -2.17 7.93 -6.28
C ILE A 27 -2.31 9.34 -5.74
N ILE A 28 -2.98 9.48 -4.60
CA ILE A 28 -3.06 10.71 -3.84
C ILE A 28 -2.24 10.54 -2.56
N ILE A 29 -1.29 11.44 -2.35
CA ILE A 29 -0.49 11.53 -1.12
C ILE A 29 -0.90 12.80 -0.38
N VAL A 30 -1.35 12.64 0.86
CA VAL A 30 -1.72 13.76 1.73
C VAL A 30 -0.66 13.91 2.80
N PHE A 31 0.01 15.06 2.79
CA PHE A 31 1.00 15.45 3.77
C PHE A 31 0.33 16.26 4.89
N ASP A 32 0.56 15.83 6.13
CA ASP A 32 0.22 16.51 7.37
C ASP A 32 1.49 16.64 8.23
N SER A 33 1.46 17.46 9.29
CA SER A 33 2.54 17.56 10.28
C SER A 33 2.85 16.23 10.95
N ASP A 34 1.83 15.42 11.26
CA ASP A 34 2.01 14.22 12.09
C ASP A 34 2.09 12.95 11.26
N LYS A 35 1.39 12.92 10.12
CA LYS A 35 1.27 11.74 9.26
C LYS A 35 1.28 12.07 7.78
N VAL A 36 1.64 11.05 7.00
CA VAL A 36 1.46 11.01 5.55
C VAL A 36 0.47 9.91 5.23
N GLU A 37 -0.61 10.29 4.57
CA GLU A 37 -1.65 9.39 4.12
C GLU A 37 -1.45 9.11 2.63
N LEU A 38 -1.54 7.84 2.24
CA LEU A 38 -1.56 7.43 0.85
C LEU A 38 -2.94 6.85 0.55
N SER A 39 -3.51 7.22 -0.59
CA SER A 39 -4.73 6.60 -1.09
C SER A 39 -4.65 6.40 -2.58
N ALA A 40 -5.20 5.27 -3.03
CA ALA A 40 -5.37 4.95 -4.41
C ALA A 40 -6.70 4.22 -4.53
N SER A 41 -7.62 4.86 -5.24
CA SER A 41 -8.95 4.32 -5.51
C SER A 41 -9.34 4.79 -6.89
N GLU A 42 -9.59 3.86 -7.79
CA GLU A 42 -10.20 4.16 -9.08
C GLU A 42 -11.72 4.01 -9.00
N GLY A 43 -12.36 4.65 -8.02
CA GLY A 43 -13.83 4.67 -7.88
C GLY A 43 -14.48 3.32 -7.53
N ALA A 44 -15.59 3.37 -6.79
CA ALA A 44 -16.25 2.18 -6.23
C ALA A 44 -16.79 1.17 -7.27
N LEU A 45 -16.86 1.55 -8.55
CA LEU A 45 -17.51 0.77 -9.62
C LEU A 45 -16.53 0.02 -10.52
N THR A 46 -15.21 0.18 -10.34
CA THR A 46 -14.24 -0.41 -11.29
C THR A 46 -13.82 -1.84 -10.95
N GLY A 47 -14.27 -2.38 -9.81
CA GLY A 47 -13.85 -3.71 -9.35
C GLY A 47 -12.34 -3.81 -9.12
N LYS A 48 -11.67 -2.68 -8.81
CA LYS A 48 -10.23 -2.61 -8.55
C LYS A 48 -9.94 -2.66 -7.05
N VAL A 49 -8.71 -3.03 -6.72
CA VAL A 49 -8.20 -2.99 -5.35
C VAL A 49 -8.23 -1.54 -4.87
N VAL A 50 -8.82 -1.29 -3.71
CA VAL A 50 -8.70 0.02 -3.04
C VAL A 50 -7.53 -0.05 -2.09
N LEU A 51 -6.59 0.89 -2.22
CA LEU A 51 -5.41 1.00 -1.37
C LEU A 51 -5.50 2.26 -0.53
N TRP A 52 -5.28 2.14 0.76
CA TRP A 52 -4.97 3.29 1.60
C TRP A 52 -3.91 2.93 2.62
N GLY A 53 -3.22 3.94 3.13
CA GLY A 53 -2.20 3.75 4.14
C GLY A 53 -1.92 5.02 4.90
N GLU A 54 -1.37 4.85 6.08
CA GLU A 54 -0.96 5.93 6.97
C GLU A 54 0.41 5.59 7.54
N ILE A 55 1.31 6.57 7.49
CA ILE A 55 2.63 6.48 8.11
C ILE A 55 2.90 7.77 8.88
N ARG A 56 3.60 7.67 10.01
CA ARG A 56 4.01 8.86 10.76
C ARG A 56 5.05 9.64 9.98
N THR A 57 4.91 10.96 9.93
CA THR A 57 5.80 11.83 9.15
C THR A 57 7.26 11.69 9.61
N CYS A 58 7.49 11.60 10.91
CA CYS A 58 8.82 11.42 11.50
C CYS A 58 9.49 10.08 11.17
N SER A 59 8.74 9.07 10.73
CA SER A 59 9.28 7.76 10.34
C SER A 59 9.85 7.74 8.92
N VAL A 60 9.60 8.79 8.13
CA VAL A 60 10.03 8.87 6.72
C VAL A 60 10.84 10.14 6.46
N PHE A 61 10.52 11.21 7.18
CA PHE A 61 11.06 12.54 6.93
C PHE A 61 11.75 13.13 8.16
N GLU A 62 12.87 13.80 7.88
CA GLU A 62 13.57 14.71 8.79
C GLU A 62 13.32 16.16 8.35
N ASP A 63 13.49 17.11 9.29
CA ASP A 63 13.32 18.55 9.02
C ASP A 63 12.01 18.90 8.30
N PHE A 64 10.96 18.12 8.55
CA PHE A 64 9.69 18.24 7.84
C PHE A 64 9.00 19.56 8.20
N ARG A 65 8.67 20.35 7.17
CA ARG A 65 8.01 21.64 7.28
C ARG A 65 6.90 21.75 6.27
N ILE A 66 5.70 21.99 6.76
CA ILE A 66 4.50 22.19 5.95
C ILE A 66 3.80 23.49 6.34
N LYS A 67 3.38 24.28 5.33
CA LYS A 67 2.51 25.45 5.52
C LYS A 67 1.48 25.51 4.40
N SER A 68 0.21 25.40 4.77
CA SER A 68 -0.92 25.43 3.84
C SER A 68 -2.10 26.19 4.44
N LYS A 69 -2.83 26.93 3.60
CA LYS A 69 -4.09 27.59 4.01
C LYS A 69 -5.22 26.58 4.28
N ALA A 70 -5.04 25.33 3.87
CA ALA A 70 -6.00 24.24 4.07
C ALA A 70 -5.66 23.44 5.35
N GLY A 71 -5.60 24.11 6.50
CA GLY A 71 -5.29 23.47 7.78
C GLY A 71 -3.94 22.75 7.80
N ASN A 72 -2.91 23.33 7.16
CA ASN A 72 -1.58 22.72 7.02
C ASN A 72 -1.55 21.33 6.37
N ARG A 73 -2.58 20.97 5.61
CA ARG A 73 -2.59 19.77 4.77
C ARG A 73 -2.30 20.11 3.31
N ILE A 74 -1.54 19.25 2.65
CA ILE A 74 -1.23 19.34 1.23
C ILE A 74 -1.48 17.98 0.61
N ALA A 75 -2.43 17.90 -0.33
CA ALA A 75 -2.72 16.69 -1.07
C ALA A 75 -2.20 16.81 -2.50
N LEU A 76 -1.46 15.78 -2.95
CA LEU A 76 -0.82 15.73 -4.25
C LEU A 76 -1.27 14.47 -4.98
N THR A 77 -1.64 14.62 -6.25
CA THR A 77 -1.79 13.49 -7.17
C THR A 77 -0.49 13.29 -7.93
N ILE A 78 0.02 12.05 -7.93
CA ILE A 78 1.28 11.66 -8.56
C ILE A 78 1.13 10.30 -9.25
N SER A 79 1.83 10.11 -10.37
CA SER A 79 1.96 8.79 -10.98
C SER A 79 2.94 7.94 -10.16
N PRO A 80 2.50 6.80 -9.59
CA PRO A 80 3.37 5.94 -8.80
C PRO A 80 4.50 5.35 -9.65
N ALA A 81 4.30 5.13 -10.95
CA ALA A 81 5.35 4.64 -11.85
C ALA A 81 6.52 5.64 -11.98
N ILE A 82 6.22 6.92 -12.23
CA ILE A 82 7.24 7.97 -12.34
C ILE A 82 7.95 8.15 -11.00
N PHE A 83 7.18 8.14 -9.90
CA PHE A 83 7.76 8.31 -8.57
C PHE A 83 8.65 7.12 -8.20
N LEU A 84 8.25 5.90 -8.57
CA LEU A 84 9.04 4.71 -8.34
C LEU A 84 10.35 4.72 -9.15
N THR A 85 10.33 5.13 -10.42
CA THR A 85 11.58 5.24 -11.22
C THR A 85 12.60 6.18 -10.56
N LEU A 86 12.12 7.28 -9.98
CA LEU A 86 12.96 8.20 -9.23
C LEU A 86 13.51 7.53 -7.96
N LEU A 87 12.67 6.87 -7.16
CA LEU A 87 13.08 6.20 -5.93
C LEU A 87 13.99 4.97 -6.16
N ASP A 88 13.78 4.22 -7.23
CA ASP A 88 14.65 3.11 -7.66
C ASP A 88 16.04 3.68 -8.01
N GLY A 89 16.09 4.80 -8.75
CA GLY A 89 17.34 5.50 -9.03
C GLY A 89 18.09 5.96 -7.76
N PHE A 90 17.39 6.13 -6.64
CA PHE A 90 18.00 6.52 -5.36
C PHE A 90 18.53 5.32 -4.60
N CYS A 91 17.75 4.24 -4.60
CA CYS A 91 18.02 3.08 -3.77
C CYS A 91 19.00 2.10 -4.43
N ASP A 92 19.01 2.03 -5.75
CA ASP A 92 19.81 1.07 -6.52
C ASP A 92 21.08 1.70 -7.13
N SER A 93 21.40 2.94 -6.75
CA SER A 93 22.60 3.63 -7.24
C SER A 93 23.88 3.19 -6.53
N ASN A 94 25.00 3.09 -7.27
CA ASN A 94 26.37 2.95 -6.71
C ASN A 94 26.87 4.25 -6.04
N PHE A 95 25.94 4.99 -5.45
CA PHE A 95 26.10 6.31 -4.89
C PHE A 95 25.57 6.28 -3.47
N VAL A 96 26.40 6.68 -2.52
CA VAL A 96 25.99 6.80 -1.12
C VAL A 96 25.27 8.13 -0.96
N ILE A 97 23.95 8.07 -0.81
CA ILE A 97 23.12 9.25 -0.58
C ILE A 97 23.37 9.74 0.85
N GLU A 98 23.90 10.96 0.96
CA GLU A 98 24.07 11.65 2.25
C GLU A 98 22.82 12.46 2.61
N ARG A 99 22.13 13.02 1.60
CA ARG A 99 20.93 13.83 1.79
C ARG A 99 19.96 13.69 0.62
N CYS A 100 18.67 13.64 0.93
CA CYS A 100 17.58 13.63 -0.05
C CYS A 100 16.56 14.72 0.32
N GLY A 101 16.80 15.94 -0.13
CA GLY A 101 15.87 17.04 0.04
C GLY A 101 14.64 16.86 -0.86
N MET A 102 13.45 17.00 -0.30
CA MET A 102 12.18 17.03 -1.04
C MET A 102 11.51 18.38 -0.82
N GLN A 103 11.07 19.04 -1.89
CA GLN A 103 10.37 20.31 -1.80
C GLN A 103 9.26 20.45 -2.84
N LEU A 104 8.16 21.09 -2.43
CA LEU A 104 7.12 21.51 -3.37
C LEU A 104 7.54 22.82 -4.02
N ALA A 105 7.67 22.82 -5.35
CA ALA A 105 8.09 23.95 -6.14
C ALA A 105 7.13 24.21 -7.31
N LYS A 106 7.41 25.27 -8.07
CA LYS A 106 6.71 25.60 -9.31
C LYS A 106 7.73 25.55 -10.43
N ASP A 107 7.44 24.77 -11.46
CA ASP A 107 8.23 24.74 -12.70
C ASP A 107 8.26 26.16 -13.28
N GLU A 108 9.46 26.73 -13.37
CA GLU A 108 9.66 28.12 -13.81
C GLU A 108 9.18 28.35 -15.25
N GLN A 109 9.32 27.33 -16.11
CA GLN A 109 9.02 27.44 -17.54
C GLN A 109 7.54 27.24 -17.83
N LYS A 110 6.90 26.27 -17.18
CA LYS A 110 5.51 25.87 -17.51
C LYS A 110 4.49 26.23 -16.44
N GLN A 111 4.93 26.86 -15.36
CA GLN A 111 4.09 27.29 -14.24
C GLN A 111 3.29 26.15 -13.58
N ASN A 112 3.72 24.89 -13.78
CA ASN A 112 3.12 23.70 -13.20
C ASN A 112 3.67 23.44 -11.80
N ALA A 113 2.89 22.77 -10.95
CA ALA A 113 3.39 22.32 -9.67
C ALA A 113 4.32 21.12 -9.87
N VAL A 114 5.44 21.11 -9.17
CA VAL A 114 6.41 20.00 -9.20
C VAL A 114 6.83 19.63 -7.78
N LEU A 115 7.10 18.34 -7.58
CA LEU A 115 7.79 17.85 -6.40
C LEU A 115 9.26 17.67 -6.80
N ALA A 116 10.10 18.57 -6.30
CA ALA A 116 11.52 18.59 -6.59
C ALA A 116 12.29 17.78 -5.53
N PHE A 117 13.26 17.01 -6.00
CA PHE A 117 14.18 16.21 -5.20
C PHE A 117 15.61 16.65 -5.45
N ASP A 118 16.30 17.04 -4.39
CA ASP A 118 17.70 17.44 -4.37
C ASP A 118 18.51 16.38 -3.62
N LEU A 119 19.33 15.65 -4.36
CA LEU A 119 20.13 14.54 -3.82
C LEU A 119 21.58 14.97 -3.78
N THR A 120 22.25 14.72 -2.66
CA THR A 120 23.68 14.95 -2.52
C THR A 120 24.34 13.76 -1.83
N GLY A 121 25.60 13.52 -2.16
CA GLY A 121 26.36 12.38 -1.64
C GLY A 121 27.64 12.13 -2.43
N THR A 122 28.15 10.90 -2.33
CA THR A 122 29.45 10.51 -2.89
C THR A 122 29.37 9.21 -3.69
N THR A 123 30.14 9.12 -4.77
CA THR A 123 30.33 7.87 -5.53
C THR A 123 31.34 6.95 -4.85
N GLU A 124 31.43 5.70 -5.29
CA GLU A 124 32.50 4.76 -4.84
C GLU A 124 33.94 5.30 -5.05
N SER A 125 34.11 6.22 -6.00
CA SER A 125 35.36 6.93 -6.26
C SER A 125 35.54 8.23 -5.47
N ASP A 126 34.74 8.42 -4.42
CA ASP A 126 34.75 9.57 -3.50
C ASP A 126 34.54 10.93 -4.20
N ARG A 127 33.76 10.93 -5.30
CA ARG A 127 33.38 12.16 -5.98
C ARG A 127 32.03 12.63 -5.47
N PHE A 128 31.96 13.90 -5.07
CA PHE A 128 30.70 14.54 -4.73
C PHE A 128 29.81 14.64 -5.97
N VAL A 129 28.56 14.17 -5.83
CA VAL A 129 27.55 14.27 -6.89
C VAL A 129 26.30 14.90 -6.28
N SER A 130 25.73 15.84 -7.04
CA SER A 130 24.44 16.46 -6.74
C SER A 130 23.50 16.23 -7.90
N VAL A 131 22.32 15.66 -7.63
CA VAL A 131 21.33 15.37 -8.66
C VAL A 131 20.02 16.06 -8.30
N HIS A 132 19.46 16.76 -9.27
CA HIS A 132 18.18 17.45 -9.14
C HIS A 132 17.14 16.78 -10.05
N HIS A 133 16.01 16.39 -9.48
CA HIS A 133 14.90 15.80 -10.21
C HIS A 133 13.61 16.53 -9.91
N GLU A 134 12.76 16.70 -10.92
CA GLU A 134 11.43 17.27 -10.75
C GLU A 134 10.37 16.30 -11.26
N ILE A 135 9.40 15.98 -10.39
CA ILE A 135 8.23 15.20 -10.78
C ILE A 135 7.03 16.16 -10.91
N ARG A 136 6.36 16.13 -12.05
CA ARG A 136 5.08 16.84 -12.22
C ARG A 136 4.02 16.24 -11.33
N ILE A 137 3.29 17.11 -10.65
CA ILE A 137 2.21 16.73 -9.74
C ILE A 137 0.97 17.56 -10.02
N SER A 138 -0.18 17.10 -9.54
CA SER A 138 -1.39 17.92 -9.46
C SER A 138 -1.74 18.16 -8.00
N VAL A 139 -1.89 19.42 -7.60
CA VAL A 139 -2.33 19.76 -6.23
C VAL A 139 -3.83 19.52 -6.15
N VAL A 140 -4.24 18.68 -5.20
CA VAL A 140 -5.64 18.31 -4.96
C VAL A 140 -6.26 19.31 -4.00
N ARG A 141 -7.47 19.77 -4.30
CA ARG A 141 -8.20 20.66 -3.40
C ARG A 141 -8.77 19.87 -2.22
N PRO A 142 -8.92 20.48 -1.03
CA PRO A 142 -9.38 19.75 0.17
C PRO A 142 -10.72 19.03 0.00
N ASP A 143 -11.64 19.59 -0.78
CA ASP A 143 -12.95 19.02 -1.12
C ASP A 143 -12.89 17.83 -2.08
N GLN A 144 -11.75 17.64 -2.76
CA GLN A 144 -11.50 16.56 -3.71
C GLN A 144 -10.64 15.43 -3.11
N ILE A 145 -10.18 15.59 -1.87
CA ILE A 145 -9.44 14.53 -1.19
C ILE A 145 -10.44 13.40 -0.92
N PRO A 146 -10.22 12.18 -1.44
CA PRO A 146 -11.13 11.08 -1.19
C PRO A 146 -11.16 10.80 0.31
N SER A 147 -12.37 10.66 0.85
CA SER A 147 -12.51 10.11 2.19
C SER A 147 -11.92 8.70 2.21
N ILE A 148 -11.14 8.38 3.23
CA ILE A 148 -10.75 6.99 3.51
C ILE A 148 -12.03 6.15 3.52
N PRO A 149 -12.08 5.02 2.80
CA PRO A 149 -13.27 4.18 2.78
C PRO A 149 -13.70 3.89 4.21
N LYS A 150 -14.98 4.06 4.51
CA LYS A 150 -15.55 3.52 5.75
C LYS A 150 -15.54 2.00 5.61
N CYS A 151 -14.40 1.39 5.88
CA CYS A 151 -14.24 -0.05 5.90
C CYS A 151 -14.88 -0.54 7.20
N GLU A 152 -15.92 -1.36 7.07
CA GLU A 152 -16.48 -2.05 8.22
C GLU A 152 -15.44 -3.05 8.76
N GLU A 153 -15.60 -3.46 10.02
CA GLU A 153 -14.73 -4.49 10.60
C GLU A 153 -14.97 -5.84 9.88
N PRO A 154 -13.91 -6.61 9.59
CA PRO A 154 -14.05 -7.95 9.06
C PRO A 154 -14.69 -8.88 10.10
N ASP A 155 -15.35 -9.93 9.64
CA ASP A 155 -15.96 -10.94 10.52
C ASP A 155 -14.88 -11.78 11.22
N ILE A 156 -13.75 -11.98 10.53
CA ILE A 156 -12.57 -12.66 11.05
C ILE A 156 -11.29 -12.03 10.50
N ASP A 157 -10.29 -11.88 11.36
CA ASP A 157 -8.93 -11.49 11.01
C ASP A 157 -7.95 -12.62 11.37
N VAL A 158 -7.17 -13.10 10.40
CA VAL A 158 -6.11 -14.09 10.63
C VAL A 158 -4.74 -13.51 10.35
N VAL A 159 -3.79 -13.73 11.26
CA VAL A 159 -2.39 -13.29 11.10
C VAL A 159 -1.63 -14.33 10.28
N LEU A 160 -1.04 -13.89 9.18
CA LEU A 160 -0.17 -14.72 8.35
C LEU A 160 1.24 -14.79 8.94
N GLN A 161 1.81 -16.00 8.96
CA GLN A 161 3.21 -16.21 9.34
C GLN A 161 4.19 -15.81 8.22
N SER A 162 3.77 -15.95 6.95
CA SER A 162 4.59 -15.61 5.79
C SER A 162 3.72 -15.31 4.57
N VAL A 163 3.74 -14.05 4.11
CA VAL A 163 3.03 -13.64 2.89
C VAL A 163 3.63 -14.25 1.64
N GLY A 164 4.93 -14.52 1.59
CA GLY A 164 5.56 -15.11 0.42
C GLY A 164 4.97 -16.47 0.03
N GLN A 165 4.58 -17.28 1.02
CA GLN A 165 3.90 -18.56 0.77
C GLN A 165 2.53 -18.34 0.15
N LEU A 166 1.72 -17.46 0.74
CA LEU A 166 0.39 -17.13 0.23
C LEU A 166 0.46 -16.55 -1.18
N GLN A 167 1.39 -15.63 -1.44
CA GLN A 167 1.59 -15.02 -2.75
C GLN A 167 1.96 -16.07 -3.81
N ASN A 168 2.89 -16.97 -3.50
CA ASN A 168 3.31 -18.04 -4.41
C ASN A 168 2.13 -18.98 -4.73
N ILE A 169 1.34 -19.33 -3.72
CA ILE A 169 0.19 -20.22 -3.89
C ILE A 169 -0.94 -19.52 -4.64
N ALA A 170 -1.29 -18.27 -4.29
CA ALA A 170 -2.31 -17.50 -4.99
C ALA A 170 -1.96 -17.30 -6.47
N SER A 171 -0.70 -17.03 -6.80
CA SER A 171 -0.25 -16.90 -8.18
C SER A 171 -0.32 -18.22 -8.95
N LYS A 172 0.05 -19.34 -8.32
CA LYS A 172 -0.02 -20.68 -8.96
C LYS A 172 -1.47 -21.12 -9.15
N ILE A 173 -2.30 -20.97 -8.12
CA ILE A 173 -3.70 -21.36 -8.17
C ILE A 173 -4.49 -20.49 -9.16
N GLY A 174 -4.14 -19.19 -9.25
CA GLY A 174 -4.74 -18.25 -10.19
C GLY A 174 -4.51 -18.58 -11.67
N SER A 175 -3.54 -19.43 -12.02
CA SER A 175 -3.39 -19.92 -13.40
C SER A 175 -4.41 -20.98 -13.80
N TYR A 176 -5.08 -21.60 -12.82
CA TYR A 176 -6.11 -22.63 -13.05
C TYR A 176 -7.53 -22.06 -13.05
N SER A 177 -7.77 -20.99 -12.28
CA SER A 177 -9.07 -20.31 -12.26
C SER A 177 -8.90 -18.80 -12.07
N PRO A 178 -9.71 -17.97 -12.77
CA PRO A 178 -9.75 -16.53 -12.51
C PRO A 178 -10.36 -16.20 -11.14
N PHE A 179 -11.01 -17.17 -10.50
CA PHE A 179 -11.67 -17.00 -9.21
C PHE A 179 -10.98 -17.83 -8.13
N ILE A 180 -10.76 -17.19 -6.98
CA ILE A 180 -10.21 -17.84 -5.79
C ILE A 180 -11.20 -17.65 -4.66
N ARG A 181 -11.64 -18.77 -4.08
CA ARG A 181 -12.38 -18.80 -2.82
C ARG A 181 -11.40 -18.83 -1.66
N MET A 182 -11.56 -17.90 -0.73
CA MET A 182 -10.80 -17.85 0.52
C MET A 182 -11.77 -18.08 1.67
N ASN A 183 -11.43 -19.01 2.56
CA ASN A 183 -12.22 -19.29 3.76
C ASN A 183 -11.34 -19.17 4.98
N ALA A 184 -11.86 -18.61 6.06
CA ALA A 184 -11.18 -18.61 7.35
C ALA A 184 -12.15 -19.00 8.46
N ASP A 185 -11.62 -19.68 9.47
CA ASP A 185 -12.36 -20.03 10.68
C ASP A 185 -11.62 -19.58 11.96
N PHE A 186 -12.34 -19.64 13.07
CA PHE A 186 -11.85 -19.18 14.36
C PHE A 186 -10.91 -20.17 15.06
N ASP A 187 -10.66 -21.33 14.45
CA ASP A 187 -9.64 -22.29 14.89
C ASP A 187 -8.27 -21.99 14.25
N GLY A 188 -8.18 -20.88 13.50
CA GLY A 188 -6.94 -20.47 12.85
C GLY A 188 -6.66 -21.27 11.58
N CYS A 189 -7.69 -21.77 10.91
CA CYS A 189 -7.58 -22.37 9.60
C CYS A 189 -7.87 -21.33 8.52
N LEU A 190 -6.95 -21.19 7.55
CA LEU A 190 -7.16 -20.44 6.31
C LEU A 190 -7.09 -21.41 5.15
N VAL A 191 -8.08 -21.34 4.26
CA VAL A 191 -8.17 -22.18 3.07
C VAL A 191 -8.22 -21.29 1.84
N LEU A 192 -7.33 -21.57 0.88
CA LEU A 192 -7.37 -21.00 -0.46
C LEU A 192 -7.76 -22.08 -1.45
N GLU A 193 -8.81 -21.82 -2.23
CA GLU A 193 -9.39 -22.79 -3.15
C GLU A 193 -9.59 -22.15 -4.52
N ALA A 194 -9.20 -22.85 -5.58
CA ALA A 194 -9.71 -22.60 -6.92
C ALA A 194 -10.37 -23.85 -7.46
N PHE A 195 -11.37 -23.60 -8.29
CA PHE A 195 -12.13 -24.62 -8.97
C PHE A 195 -12.34 -24.21 -10.42
N SER A 196 -12.25 -25.21 -11.30
CA SER A 196 -12.70 -25.22 -12.68
C SER A 196 -13.47 -26.52 -12.92
N ASP A 197 -14.00 -26.71 -14.13
CA ASP A 197 -14.71 -27.94 -14.50
C ASP A 197 -13.80 -29.18 -14.43
N GLU A 198 -12.49 -28.99 -14.57
CA GLU A 198 -11.50 -30.08 -14.69
C GLU A 198 -10.71 -30.31 -13.39
N VAL A 199 -10.48 -29.26 -12.60
CA VAL A 199 -9.54 -29.30 -11.48
C VAL A 199 -10.07 -28.51 -10.29
N ARG A 200 -9.97 -29.10 -9.10
CA ARG A 200 -10.16 -28.42 -7.81
C ARG A 200 -8.86 -28.45 -7.03
N ILE A 201 -8.28 -27.28 -6.77
CA ILE A 201 -7.06 -27.12 -5.98
C ILE A 201 -7.42 -26.46 -4.67
N LYS A 202 -7.04 -27.10 -3.57
CA LYS A 202 -7.24 -26.59 -2.21
C LYS A 202 -5.91 -26.56 -1.48
N THR A 203 -5.56 -25.42 -0.89
CA THR A 203 -4.42 -25.27 0.01
C THR A 203 -4.91 -24.77 1.36
N GLU A 204 -4.35 -25.32 2.44
CA GLU A 204 -4.80 -25.10 3.80
C GLU A 204 -3.61 -24.73 4.69
N TRP A 205 -3.80 -23.70 5.50
CA TRP A 205 -2.88 -23.29 6.58
C TRP A 205 -3.60 -23.44 7.91
N LYS A 206 -2.95 -24.07 8.89
CA LYS A 206 -3.52 -24.33 10.23
C LYS A 206 -2.69 -23.68 11.31
N GLY A 207 -3.30 -23.47 12.47
CA GLY A 207 -2.63 -22.89 13.64
C GLY A 207 -2.24 -21.43 13.44
N LEU A 208 -2.98 -20.70 12.59
CA LEU A 208 -2.82 -19.26 12.44
C LEU A 208 -3.43 -18.55 13.66
N LYS A 209 -2.84 -17.41 14.01
CA LYS A 209 -3.39 -16.59 15.10
C LYS A 209 -4.62 -15.85 14.59
N VAL A 210 -5.75 -16.02 15.26
CA VAL A 210 -6.98 -15.26 15.00
C VAL A 210 -6.96 -14.01 15.88
N VAL A 211 -7.31 -12.86 15.29
CA VAL A 211 -7.57 -11.61 16.03
C VAL A 211 -9.08 -11.55 16.24
N PHE A 212 -9.50 -11.63 17.50
CA PHE A 212 -10.92 -11.58 17.84
C PHE A 212 -11.38 -10.13 17.86
N PRO A 213 -12.46 -9.78 17.14
CA PRO A 213 -13.22 -8.59 17.51
C PRO A 213 -13.83 -8.84 18.89
N ASP A 214 -13.75 -7.85 19.78
CA ASP A 214 -14.15 -7.91 21.21
C ASP A 214 -15.63 -8.31 21.47
N LYS A 215 -16.41 -8.67 20.44
CA LYS A 215 -17.88 -8.80 20.46
C LYS A 215 -18.42 -10.21 20.20
N LEU A 216 -17.60 -11.23 19.98
CA LEU A 216 -18.05 -12.58 19.57
C LEU A 216 -17.72 -13.65 20.62
N GLU A 217 -18.47 -13.67 21.74
CA GLU A 217 -18.21 -14.62 22.83
C GLU A 217 -19.09 -15.89 22.87
N THR A 218 -20.19 -16.04 22.13
CA THR A 218 -21.14 -17.13 22.51
C THR A 218 -21.93 -17.88 21.41
N ALA A 219 -21.69 -17.64 20.12
CA ALA A 219 -22.33 -18.43 19.06
C ALA A 219 -21.34 -19.41 18.39
N ALA A 220 -21.84 -20.52 17.84
CA ALA A 220 -21.09 -21.39 16.94
C ALA A 220 -20.45 -20.51 15.86
N LYS A 221 -19.12 -20.40 15.88
CA LYS A 221 -18.43 -19.36 15.13
C LYS A 221 -18.44 -19.76 13.65
N PRO A 222 -19.13 -19.02 12.77
CA PRO A 222 -19.29 -19.42 11.37
C PRO A 222 -17.95 -19.33 10.63
N ILE A 223 -17.81 -20.15 9.58
CA ILE A 223 -16.71 -20.00 8.62
C ILE A 223 -17.02 -18.78 7.76
N SER A 224 -16.11 -17.81 7.70
CA SER A 224 -16.23 -16.68 6.78
C SER A 224 -15.65 -17.07 5.43
N SER A 225 -16.40 -16.84 4.35
CA SER A 225 -16.02 -17.17 2.98
C SER A 225 -16.10 -15.98 2.06
N ILE A 226 -15.16 -15.91 1.12
CA ILE A 226 -15.19 -14.90 0.07
C ILE A 226 -14.67 -15.44 -1.25
N LEU A 227 -15.30 -15.04 -2.35
CA LEU A 227 -14.84 -15.26 -3.71
C LEU A 227 -14.21 -13.98 -4.26
N VAL A 228 -12.98 -14.03 -4.74
CA VAL A 228 -12.26 -12.87 -5.31
C VAL A 228 -11.61 -13.20 -6.65
N LEU A 229 -11.30 -12.17 -7.44
CA LEU A 229 -10.51 -12.32 -8.65
C LEU A 229 -9.05 -12.65 -8.30
N SER A 230 -8.52 -13.73 -8.86
CA SER A 230 -7.14 -14.20 -8.63
C SER A 230 -6.10 -13.13 -8.98
N LYS A 231 -6.36 -12.36 -10.04
CA LYS A 231 -5.53 -11.24 -10.48
C LYS A 231 -5.45 -10.14 -9.42
N LEU A 232 -6.58 -9.74 -8.82
CA LEU A 232 -6.61 -8.68 -7.81
C LEU A 232 -5.89 -9.11 -6.53
N LEU A 233 -6.13 -10.36 -6.10
CA LEU A 233 -5.43 -10.94 -4.96
C LEU A 233 -3.91 -10.96 -5.18
N SER A 234 -3.47 -11.45 -6.35
CA SER A 234 -2.06 -11.50 -6.71
C SER A 234 -1.43 -10.10 -6.77
N GLN A 235 -2.15 -9.12 -7.33
CA GLN A 235 -1.70 -7.73 -7.37
C GLN A 235 -1.52 -7.14 -5.96
N ALA A 236 -2.51 -7.32 -5.08
CA ALA A 236 -2.45 -6.83 -3.70
C ALA A 236 -1.31 -7.48 -2.90
N LEU A 237 -1.15 -8.81 -3.00
CA LEU A 237 -0.08 -9.55 -2.31
C LEU A 237 1.31 -9.18 -2.82
N SER A 238 1.45 -8.88 -4.12
CA SER A 238 2.76 -8.58 -4.72
C SER A 238 3.37 -7.24 -4.29
N GLY A 239 2.60 -6.39 -3.60
CA GLY A 239 3.09 -5.15 -3.00
C GLY A 239 3.63 -5.35 -1.58
N VAL A 240 3.29 -6.45 -0.91
CA VAL A 240 3.64 -6.64 0.51
C VAL A 240 5.10 -7.06 0.64
N LEU A 241 5.82 -6.46 1.58
CA LEU A 241 7.18 -6.89 1.94
C LEU A 241 7.15 -8.14 2.83
N LEU A 242 8.17 -8.97 2.71
CA LEU A 242 8.31 -10.19 3.52
C LEU A 242 8.52 -9.91 5.02
N SER A 243 9.01 -8.72 5.37
CA SER A 243 9.29 -8.30 6.76
C SER A 243 8.06 -7.80 7.52
N ASP A 244 6.94 -7.61 6.84
CA ASP A 244 5.76 -7.00 7.46
C ASP A 244 4.88 -8.04 8.14
N VAL A 245 4.24 -7.63 9.23
CA VAL A 245 3.14 -8.42 9.81
C VAL A 245 1.92 -8.21 8.94
N VAL A 246 1.33 -9.30 8.47
CA VAL A 246 0.15 -9.24 7.60
C VAL A 246 -1.02 -9.95 8.23
N THR A 247 -2.16 -9.27 8.22
CA THR A 247 -3.45 -9.87 8.57
C THR A 247 -4.35 -9.92 7.36
N ILE A 248 -5.13 -10.99 7.29
CA ILE A 248 -6.17 -11.22 6.30
C ILE A 248 -7.50 -11.14 7.03
N GLY A 249 -8.23 -10.07 6.77
CA GLY A 249 -9.58 -9.84 7.22
C GLY A 249 -10.58 -10.31 6.17
N ILE A 250 -11.51 -11.18 6.54
CA ILE A 250 -12.61 -11.61 5.67
C ILE A 250 -13.91 -11.09 6.25
N ARG A 251 -14.69 -10.40 5.41
CA ARG A 251 -16.10 -10.17 5.66
C ARG A 251 -16.91 -10.99 4.66
N ASP A 252 -17.71 -11.91 5.18
CA ASP A 252 -18.39 -12.96 4.42
C ASP A 252 -19.15 -12.36 3.24
N GLN A 253 -18.82 -12.80 2.03
CA GLN A 253 -19.43 -12.34 0.77
C GLN A 253 -19.32 -10.84 0.45
N HIS A 254 -18.56 -10.04 1.21
CA HIS A 254 -18.46 -8.59 1.01
C HIS A 254 -17.08 -8.16 0.52
N PHE A 255 -16.04 -8.39 1.31
CA PHE A 255 -14.69 -7.96 0.96
C PHE A 255 -13.59 -8.75 1.68
N LEU A 256 -12.41 -8.72 1.07
CA LEU A 256 -11.16 -9.19 1.63
C LEU A 256 -10.29 -7.97 1.95
N LEU A 257 -9.85 -7.87 3.20
CA LEU A 257 -8.99 -6.80 3.69
C LEU A 257 -7.60 -7.37 3.98
N ILE A 258 -6.57 -6.87 3.29
CA ILE A 258 -5.18 -7.22 3.58
C ILE A 258 -4.56 -6.04 4.30
N THR A 259 -4.30 -6.20 5.59
CA THR A 259 -3.62 -5.20 6.40
C THR A 259 -2.15 -5.56 6.54
N THR A 260 -1.28 -4.60 6.30
CA THR A 260 0.17 -4.76 6.40
C THR A 260 0.69 -3.73 7.39
N ILE A 261 1.41 -4.20 8.41
CA ILE A 261 2.02 -3.36 9.44
C ILE A 261 3.52 -3.48 9.29
N SER A 262 4.18 -2.36 9.00
CA SER A 262 5.63 -2.31 8.89
C SER A 262 6.24 -1.92 10.22
N ALA A 263 7.01 -2.83 10.82
CA ALA A 263 7.67 -2.60 12.10
C ALA A 263 8.69 -1.46 12.06
N GLN A 264 9.27 -1.18 10.88
CA GLN A 264 10.31 -0.16 10.71
C GLN A 264 9.77 1.27 10.74
N SER A 265 8.53 1.49 10.31
CA SER A 265 7.99 2.84 10.08
C SER A 265 6.76 3.19 10.93
N GLU A 266 6.29 2.23 11.74
CA GLU A 266 4.97 2.28 12.38
C GLU A 266 3.83 2.50 11.36
N GLY A 267 4.11 2.27 10.07
CA GLY A 267 3.20 2.49 8.98
C GLY A 267 2.24 1.33 8.80
N ARG A 268 1.01 1.65 8.39
CA ARG A 268 -0.02 0.67 8.06
C ARG A 268 -0.54 0.90 6.66
N THR A 269 -0.69 -0.17 5.90
CA THR A 269 -1.36 -0.14 4.59
C THR A 269 -2.48 -1.16 4.55
N PHE A 270 -3.54 -0.83 3.85
CA PHE A 270 -4.75 -1.61 3.73
C PHE A 270 -5.07 -1.79 2.25
N HIS A 271 -5.30 -3.02 1.84
CA HIS A 271 -5.78 -3.35 0.50
C HIS A 271 -7.15 -3.99 0.64
N LEU A 272 -8.19 -3.32 0.14
CA LEU A 272 -9.54 -3.86 0.09
C LEU A 272 -9.81 -4.40 -1.30
N ILE A 273 -10.18 -5.68 -1.35
CA ILE A 273 -10.56 -6.38 -2.57
C ILE A 273 -12.05 -6.72 -2.43
N PRO A 274 -12.91 -6.20 -3.33
CA PRO A 274 -14.34 -6.51 -3.27
C PRO A 274 -14.59 -7.99 -3.59
N ALA A 275 -15.60 -8.57 -2.95
CA ALA A 275 -16.11 -9.88 -3.31
C ALA A 275 -16.72 -9.88 -4.71
N ILE A 276 -16.67 -11.03 -5.36
CA ILE A 276 -17.48 -11.32 -6.53
C ILE A 276 -18.78 -11.91 -6.00
N ILE A 277 -19.89 -11.23 -6.28
CA ILE A 277 -21.23 -11.74 -5.98
C ILE A 277 -21.62 -12.64 -7.16
N GLU A 278 -21.85 -13.92 -6.88
CA GLU A 278 -22.43 -14.88 -7.84
C GLU A 278 -23.91 -14.58 -8.12
#